data_AF-A0A0B8QAY6-F1
#
_entry.id   AF-A0A0B8QAY6-F1
#
_cell.length_a   1.000
_cell.length_b   1.000
_cell.length_c   1.000
_cell.angle_alpha   90.00
_cell.angle_beta   90.00
_cell.angle_gamma   90.00
#
_symmetry.space_group_name_H-M   'P 1'
#
loop_
_entity.id
_entity.type
_entity.pdbx_description
1 polymer ?
#
loop_
_entity_poly.entity_id
_entity_poly.type
_entity_poly.pdbx_seq_one_letter_code
_entity_poly.pdbx_strand_id
1 'polypeptide(L)'
;MTALTLAIAYSFNGYAADNQQGLLEEALSAAPPTLRDKVTVLDWDQNVLQKGTGQYTCFPTPPHMTGVAPMCMDGPWMEWAKAWTSKEPFQAKAIGISYMLAGDGGASNINPYDTEKTDDNQWIVEGPHLMIITPDAALLESLPTDLAKAGLMLCGRERPTHT
;
A
#
# COMPACT_ATOMS: atom_id res chain seq x y z
N MET A 1 11.04 -45.52 -44.75
CA MET A 1 9.72 -45.20 -44.19
C MET A 1 9.96 -44.24 -43.03
N THR A 2 9.37 -43.05 -43.15
CA THR A 2 9.68 -41.81 -42.45
C THR A 2 9.25 -41.84 -40.98
N ALA A 3 10.15 -41.46 -40.06
CA ALA A 3 9.84 -41.24 -38.66
C ALA A 3 9.34 -39.78 -38.49
N LEU A 4 8.06 -39.62 -38.12
CA LEU A 4 7.48 -38.35 -37.74
C LEU A 4 7.68 -38.17 -36.23
N THR A 5 8.62 -37.31 -35.82
CA THR A 5 8.74 -36.83 -34.44
C THR A 5 7.90 -35.57 -34.29
N LEU A 6 6.74 -35.69 -33.64
CA LEU A 6 5.95 -34.55 -33.16
C LEU A 6 6.59 -34.02 -31.87
N ALA A 7 7.18 -32.83 -31.94
CA ALA A 7 7.58 -32.08 -30.74
C ALA A 7 6.36 -31.30 -30.23
N ILE A 8 5.77 -31.73 -29.11
CA ILE A 8 4.76 -30.97 -28.39
C ILE A 8 5.49 -30.01 -27.45
N ALA A 9 5.55 -28.73 -27.82
CA ALA A 9 5.98 -27.68 -26.92
C ALA A 9 4.81 -27.37 -25.97
N TYR A 10 4.89 -27.84 -24.72
CA TYR A 10 3.99 -27.39 -23.66
C TYR A 10 4.47 -26.03 -23.15
N SER A 11 3.69 -24.98 -23.44
CA SER A 11 3.91 -23.63 -22.93
C SER A 11 3.56 -23.56 -21.44
N PHE A 12 4.56 -23.64 -20.57
CA PHE A 12 4.40 -23.44 -19.11
C PHE A 12 4.61 -21.98 -18.69
N ASN A 13 3.96 -20.98 -19.33
CA ASN A 13 4.18 -19.57 -18.99
C ASN A 13 2.91 -18.73 -18.76
N GLY A 14 1.71 -19.32 -18.71
CA GLY A 14 0.47 -18.56 -18.50
C GLY A 14 0.21 -18.14 -17.05
N TYR A 15 0.55 -18.99 -16.07
CA TYR A 15 0.11 -18.82 -14.68
C TYR A 15 0.86 -17.70 -13.92
N ALA A 16 2.16 -17.55 -14.18
CA ALA A 16 2.97 -16.52 -13.54
C ALA A 16 2.63 -15.12 -14.09
N ALA A 17 2.42 -15.00 -15.41
CA ALA A 17 2.09 -13.74 -16.04
C ALA A 17 0.69 -13.21 -15.63
N ASP A 18 -0.30 -14.10 -15.48
CA ASP A 18 -1.65 -13.75 -15.04
C ASP A 18 -1.65 -13.22 -13.59
N ASN A 19 -0.86 -13.86 -12.71
CA ASN A 19 -0.69 -13.40 -11.33
C ASN A 19 0.02 -12.03 -11.26
N GLN A 20 1.09 -11.84 -12.03
CA GLN A 20 1.80 -10.55 -12.09
C GLN A 20 0.92 -9.41 -12.64
N GLN A 21 0.08 -9.71 -13.63
CA GLN A 21 -0.88 -8.76 -14.19
C GLN A 21 -1.93 -8.36 -13.16
N GLY A 22 -2.47 -9.34 -12.40
CA GLY A 22 -3.43 -9.07 -11.31
C GLY A 22 -2.84 -8.18 -10.21
N LEU A 23 -1.61 -8.46 -9.77
CA LEU A 23 -0.89 -7.65 -8.78
C LEU A 23 -0.63 -6.22 -9.29
N LEU A 24 -0.29 -6.06 -10.57
CA LEU A 24 -0.10 -4.76 -11.19
C LEU A 24 -1.40 -3.95 -11.18
N GLU A 25 -2.50 -4.55 -11.62
CA GLU A 25 -3.81 -3.89 -11.68
C GLU A 25 -4.32 -3.49 -10.29
N GLU A 26 -4.14 -4.39 -9.31
CA GLU A 26 -4.49 -4.11 -7.91
C GLU A 26 -3.65 -2.94 -7.37
N ALA A 27 -2.33 -2.96 -7.55
CA ALA A 27 -1.46 -1.87 -7.07
C ALA A 27 -1.80 -0.51 -7.73
N LEU A 28 -2.12 -0.51 -9.03
CA LEU A 28 -2.51 0.71 -9.76
C LEU A 28 -3.89 1.24 -9.35
N SER A 29 -4.75 0.42 -8.76
CA SER A 29 -6.05 0.86 -8.25
C SER A 29 -5.92 1.85 -7.09
N ALA A 30 -4.81 1.80 -6.33
CA ALA A 30 -4.49 2.76 -5.29
C ALA A 30 -4.08 4.13 -5.86
N ALA A 31 -3.54 4.19 -7.07
CA ALA A 31 -3.01 5.40 -7.66
C ALA A 31 -4.08 6.25 -8.38
N PRO A 32 -3.98 7.60 -8.33
CA PRO A 32 -4.79 8.49 -9.15
C PRO A 32 -4.65 8.13 -10.64
N PRO A 33 -5.73 8.19 -11.44
CA PRO A 33 -5.68 7.83 -12.86
C PRO A 33 -4.58 8.55 -13.65
N THR A 34 -4.27 9.81 -13.30
CA THR A 34 -3.24 10.62 -13.95
C THR A 34 -1.80 10.23 -13.60
N LEU A 35 -1.60 9.39 -12.57
CA LEU A 35 -0.29 8.93 -12.11
C LEU A 35 0.02 7.49 -12.50
N ARG A 36 -0.97 6.67 -12.88
CA ARG A 36 -0.83 5.22 -13.10
C ARG A 36 0.30 4.84 -14.06
N ASP A 37 0.53 5.62 -15.12
CA ASP A 37 1.59 5.34 -16.10
C ASP A 37 2.98 5.85 -15.66
N LYS A 38 3.03 6.61 -14.56
CA LYS A 38 4.24 7.27 -14.05
C LYS A 38 4.75 6.62 -12.77
N VAL A 39 3.94 5.86 -12.06
CA VAL A 39 4.33 5.19 -10.82
C VAL A 39 5.17 3.95 -11.09
N THR A 40 6.09 3.67 -10.18
CA THR A 40 6.76 2.37 -10.14
C THR A 40 5.87 1.41 -9.37
N VAL A 41 5.69 0.19 -9.86
CA VAL A 41 4.92 -0.85 -9.17
C VAL A 41 5.85 -1.99 -8.81
N LEU A 42 5.90 -2.31 -7.52
CA LEU A 42 6.68 -3.40 -6.95
C LEU A 42 5.74 -4.41 -6.30
N ASP A 43 6.09 -5.69 -6.37
CA ASP A 43 5.52 -6.67 -5.45
C ASP A 43 6.29 -6.69 -4.12
N TRP A 44 5.81 -7.49 -3.17
CA TRP A 44 6.41 -7.63 -1.84
C TRP A 44 7.73 -8.42 -1.84
N ASP A 45 8.05 -9.10 -2.95
CA ASP A 45 9.34 -9.77 -3.20
C ASP A 45 10.36 -8.84 -3.90
N GLN A 46 10.01 -7.55 -4.04
CA GLN A 46 10.81 -6.52 -4.72
C GLN A 46 10.97 -6.71 -6.24
N ASN A 47 10.13 -7.54 -6.87
CA ASN A 47 10.10 -7.61 -8.32
C ASN A 47 9.41 -6.37 -8.88
N VAL A 48 10.00 -5.84 -9.95
CA VAL A 48 9.44 -4.68 -10.66
C VAL A 48 8.38 -5.16 -11.63
N LEU A 49 7.11 -4.86 -11.34
CA LEU A 49 5.97 -5.14 -12.22
C LEU A 49 5.81 -4.04 -13.28
N GLN A 50 6.06 -2.80 -12.88
CA GLN A 50 6.08 -1.65 -13.79
C GLN A 50 7.14 -0.64 -13.33
N LYS A 51 7.92 -0.11 -14.26
CA LYS A 51 8.88 0.95 -13.96
C LYS A 51 8.29 2.32 -14.28
N GLY A 52 8.25 3.19 -13.28
CA GLY A 52 7.77 4.56 -13.41
C GLY A 52 8.87 5.59 -13.61
N THR A 53 8.46 6.83 -13.86
CA THR A 53 9.32 8.03 -13.90
C THR A 53 8.93 9.06 -12.82
N GLY A 54 7.87 8.80 -12.07
CA GLY A 54 7.36 9.64 -11.00
C GLY A 54 7.98 9.32 -9.64
N GLN A 55 7.45 9.98 -8.61
CA GLN A 55 7.97 9.91 -7.23
C GLN A 55 7.23 8.90 -6.34
N TYR A 56 6.27 8.19 -6.93
CA TYR A 56 5.42 7.24 -6.21
C TYR A 56 5.77 5.81 -6.58
N THR A 57 5.77 4.96 -5.57
CA THR A 57 5.91 3.52 -5.67
C THR A 57 4.64 2.88 -5.13
N CYS A 58 3.94 2.12 -5.97
CA CYS A 58 2.74 1.41 -5.57
C CYS A 58 3.03 -0.07 -5.29
N PHE A 59 2.28 -0.61 -4.33
CA PHE A 59 2.34 -1.98 -3.89
C PHE A 59 0.93 -2.59 -3.92
N PRO A 60 0.79 -3.87 -4.29
CA PRO A 60 -0.46 -4.60 -4.14
C PRO A 60 -0.77 -4.82 -2.66
N THR A 61 -1.93 -5.40 -2.37
CA THR A 61 -2.31 -5.69 -0.98
C THR A 61 -1.25 -6.56 -0.29
N PRO A 62 -0.84 -6.23 0.96
CA PRO A 62 0.07 -7.07 1.72
C PRO A 62 -0.46 -8.51 1.83
N PRO A 63 0.35 -9.55 1.56
CA PRO A 63 -0.14 -10.93 1.51
C PRO A 63 -0.59 -11.48 2.86
N HIS A 64 -0.23 -10.80 3.95
CA HIS A 64 -0.61 -11.15 5.33
C HIS A 64 -1.94 -10.52 5.77
N MET A 65 -2.51 -9.62 4.96
CA MET A 65 -3.74 -8.91 5.28
C MET A 65 -4.95 -9.62 4.68
N THR A 66 -6.05 -9.68 5.43
CA THR A 66 -7.34 -10.11 4.88
C THR A 66 -8.08 -8.89 4.36
N GLY A 67 -8.25 -8.77 3.04
CA GLY A 67 -8.96 -7.66 2.41
C GLY A 67 -8.24 -7.13 1.16
N VAL A 68 -8.62 -5.93 0.72
CA VAL A 68 -7.96 -5.19 -0.36
C VAL A 68 -7.38 -3.92 0.26
N ALA A 69 -6.06 -3.73 0.20
CA ALA A 69 -5.39 -2.54 0.72
C ALA A 69 -4.15 -2.18 -0.11
N PRO A 70 -4.28 -1.97 -1.43
CA PRO A 70 -3.19 -1.50 -2.25
C PRO A 70 -2.84 -0.06 -1.84
N MET A 71 -1.55 0.25 -1.91
CA MET A 71 -1.04 1.54 -1.44
C MET A 71 -0.03 2.09 -2.42
N CYS A 72 -0.07 3.41 -2.63
CA CYS A 72 0.91 4.10 -3.46
C CYS A 72 1.61 5.21 -2.69
N MET A 73 2.86 4.94 -2.33
CA MET A 73 3.64 5.72 -1.37
C MET A 73 4.69 6.58 -2.08
N ASP A 74 4.88 7.80 -1.61
CA ASP A 74 6.02 8.63 -1.99
C ASP A 74 7.25 8.38 -1.11
N GLY A 75 8.32 9.15 -1.35
CA GLY A 75 9.60 9.01 -0.63
C GLY A 75 9.47 9.02 0.90
N PRO A 76 8.86 10.03 1.53
CA PRO A 76 8.67 10.05 2.98
C PRO A 76 7.84 8.87 3.50
N TRP A 77 6.81 8.43 2.77
CA TRP A 77 6.04 7.24 3.15
C TRP A 77 6.85 5.94 3.02
N MET A 78 7.75 5.85 2.05
CA MET A 78 8.70 4.73 1.96
C MET A 78 9.68 4.70 3.13
N GLU A 79 10.17 5.86 3.58
CA GLU A 79 11.00 5.96 4.79
C GLU A 79 10.22 5.54 6.04
N TRP A 80 8.96 5.98 6.14
CA TRP A 80 8.05 5.58 7.21
C TRP A 80 7.80 4.07 7.20
N ALA A 81 7.50 3.48 6.03
CA ALA A 81 7.23 2.06 5.90
C ALA A 81 8.44 1.23 6.33
N LYS A 82 9.65 1.66 5.97
CA LYS A 82 10.89 1.02 6.45
C LYS A 82 11.01 1.08 7.97
N ALA A 83 10.83 2.25 8.57
CA ALA A 83 10.90 2.40 10.03
C ALA A 83 9.81 1.58 10.74
N TRP A 84 8.61 1.52 10.15
CA TRP A 84 7.49 0.71 10.61
C TRP A 84 7.84 -0.78 10.66
N THR A 85 8.34 -1.34 9.55
CA THR A 85 8.75 -2.74 9.48
C THR A 85 9.90 -3.04 10.44
N SER A 86 10.84 -2.12 10.62
CA SER A 86 11.97 -2.27 11.54
C SER A 86 11.63 -1.98 13.00
N LYS A 87 10.39 -1.55 13.31
CA LYS A 87 9.95 -1.10 14.65
C LYS A 87 10.85 0.00 15.24
N GLU A 88 11.36 0.87 14.36
CA GLU A 88 12.21 2.01 14.73
C GLU A 88 11.38 3.30 14.83
N PRO A 89 11.82 4.27 15.65
CA PRO A 89 11.18 5.58 15.69
C PRO A 89 11.33 6.27 14.32
N PHE A 90 10.26 6.92 13.87
CA PHE A 90 10.23 7.70 12.65
C PHE A 90 9.96 9.17 12.96
N GLN A 91 10.70 10.06 12.31
CA GLN A 91 10.41 11.49 12.29
C GLN A 91 10.37 11.96 10.84
N ALA A 92 9.24 12.53 10.45
CA ALA A 92 9.07 13.10 9.12
C ALA A 92 10.03 14.28 8.93
N LYS A 93 10.72 14.31 7.78
CA LYS A 93 11.61 15.42 7.38
C LYS A 93 10.96 16.32 6.34
N ALA A 94 9.96 15.81 5.64
CA ALA A 94 9.20 16.48 4.60
C ALA A 94 7.75 15.99 4.63
N ILE A 95 6.86 16.75 4.00
CA ILE A 95 5.48 16.32 3.81
C ILE A 95 5.47 15.16 2.82
N GLY A 96 4.78 14.08 3.16
CA GLY A 96 4.58 12.91 2.32
C GLY A 96 3.10 12.58 2.13
N ILE A 97 2.74 12.08 0.96
CA ILE A 97 1.40 11.64 0.60
C ILE A 97 1.44 10.17 0.18
N SER A 98 0.52 9.38 0.71
CA SER A 98 0.22 8.04 0.24
C SER A 98 -1.21 7.99 -0.27
N TYR A 99 -1.42 7.32 -1.40
CA TYR A 99 -2.72 7.10 -1.99
C TYR A 99 -3.21 5.68 -1.70
N MET A 100 -4.46 5.56 -1.23
CA MET A 100 -5.18 4.29 -1.06
C MET A 100 -6.58 4.43 -1.67
N LEU A 101 -6.61 4.73 -2.97
CA LEU A 101 -7.87 5.06 -3.67
C LEU A 101 -8.77 3.85 -3.95
N ALA A 102 -8.30 2.64 -3.70
CA ALA A 102 -9.12 1.43 -3.69
C ALA A 102 -9.86 1.23 -2.36
N GLY A 103 -9.56 2.05 -1.34
CA GLY A 103 -9.93 1.80 0.04
C GLY A 103 -9.03 0.74 0.70
N ASP A 104 -9.37 0.39 1.93
CA ASP A 104 -8.74 -0.72 2.66
C ASP A 104 -9.77 -1.79 3.08
N GLY A 105 -9.27 -2.99 3.42
CA GLY A 105 -10.05 -4.05 4.06
C GLY A 105 -10.31 -3.80 5.54
N GLY A 106 -9.84 -2.65 6.02
CA GLY A 106 -9.82 -2.18 7.38
C GLY A 106 -8.49 -2.29 8.10
N ALA A 107 -8.38 -1.48 9.14
CA ALA A 107 -7.25 -1.45 10.05
C ALA A 107 -7.74 -1.31 11.50
N SER A 108 -6.90 -1.77 12.42
CA SER A 108 -7.14 -1.65 13.86
C SER A 108 -6.76 -0.25 14.35
N ASN A 109 -7.70 0.43 15.01
CA ASN A 109 -7.44 1.72 15.66
C ASN A 109 -6.70 1.58 17.00
N ILE A 110 -6.59 0.37 17.53
CA ILE A 110 -5.96 0.11 18.83
C ILE A 110 -4.52 -0.37 18.62
N ASN A 111 -4.34 -1.41 17.82
CA ASN A 111 -3.04 -1.98 17.53
C ASN A 111 -2.75 -1.96 16.02
N PRO A 112 -1.88 -1.07 15.54
CA PRO A 112 -1.56 -0.92 14.12
C PRO A 112 -0.83 -2.14 13.49
N TYR A 113 -0.47 -3.15 14.28
CA TYR A 113 0.10 -4.41 13.79
C TYR A 113 -0.94 -5.52 13.60
N ASP A 114 -2.21 -5.31 13.98
CA ASP A 114 -3.26 -6.28 13.73
C ASP A 114 -3.57 -6.33 12.22
N THR A 115 -3.67 -7.54 11.67
CA THR A 115 -3.91 -7.77 10.24
C THR A 115 -5.33 -8.27 9.93
N GLU A 116 -6.17 -8.43 10.97
CA GLU A 116 -7.54 -8.90 10.86
C GLU A 116 -8.46 -8.30 11.93
N LYS A 117 -9.77 -8.32 11.65
CA LYS A 117 -10.80 -7.83 12.56
C LYS A 117 -10.91 -8.72 13.80
N THR A 118 -10.90 -8.09 14.97
CA THR A 118 -11.30 -8.73 16.23
C THR A 118 -12.38 -7.89 16.90
N ASP A 119 -13.07 -8.45 17.90
CA ASP A 119 -14.15 -7.74 18.60
C ASP A 119 -13.64 -6.52 19.38
N ASP A 120 -12.37 -6.54 19.77
CA ASP A 120 -11.77 -5.57 20.67
C ASP A 120 -10.82 -4.58 19.99
N ASN A 121 -10.54 -4.71 18.68
CA ASN A 121 -9.51 -3.90 18.02
C ASN A 121 -10.02 -2.66 17.28
N GLN A 122 -11.31 -2.35 17.43
CA GLN A 122 -11.96 -1.21 16.76
C GLN A 122 -11.63 -1.17 15.26
N TRP A 123 -11.90 -2.28 14.56
CA TRP A 123 -11.66 -2.41 13.13
C TRP A 123 -12.47 -1.39 12.33
N ILE A 124 -11.78 -0.49 11.64
CA ILE A 124 -12.38 0.52 10.77
C ILE A 124 -12.02 0.21 9.33
N VAL A 125 -13.04 0.16 8.47
CA VAL A 125 -12.89 0.00 7.02
C VAL A 125 -13.03 1.38 6.40
N GLU A 126 -11.97 1.85 5.74
CA GLU A 126 -11.96 3.14 5.06
C GLU A 126 -12.18 2.97 3.55
N GLY A 127 -13.04 3.81 2.99
CA GLY A 127 -13.19 3.92 1.55
C GLY A 127 -11.97 4.58 0.89
N PRO A 128 -12.06 5.01 -0.38
CA PRO A 128 -10.96 5.71 -1.06
C PRO A 128 -10.45 6.90 -0.25
N HIS A 129 -9.19 6.86 0.17
CA HIS A 129 -8.61 7.86 1.06
C HIS A 129 -7.15 8.17 0.71
N LEU A 130 -6.62 9.22 1.36
CA LEU A 130 -5.22 9.65 1.29
C LEU A 130 -4.64 9.57 2.69
N MET A 131 -3.34 9.32 2.80
CA MET A 131 -2.62 9.43 4.06
C MET A 131 -1.54 10.50 3.93
N ILE A 132 -1.43 11.36 4.93
CA ILE A 132 -0.47 12.47 4.93
C ILE A 132 0.46 12.33 6.13
N ILE A 133 1.75 12.41 5.87
CA ILE A 133 2.80 12.57 6.88
C ILE A 133 3.35 13.99 6.76
N THR A 134 3.64 14.63 7.90
CA THR A 134 4.18 15.99 7.94
C THR A 134 5.21 16.13 9.07
N PRO A 135 6.29 16.92 8.87
CA PRO A 135 7.24 17.26 9.93
C PRO A 135 6.62 18.17 10.99
N ASP A 136 5.59 18.95 10.62
CA ASP A 136 4.92 19.90 11.49
C ASP A 136 3.51 19.41 11.84
N ALA A 137 3.32 19.05 13.11
CA ALA A 137 2.03 18.63 13.63
C ALA A 137 1.00 19.76 13.64
N ALA A 138 1.42 21.03 13.68
CA ALA A 138 0.49 22.16 13.65
C ALA A 138 -0.33 22.19 12.34
N LEU A 139 0.24 21.70 11.24
CA LEU A 139 -0.45 21.58 9.94
C LEU A 139 -1.65 20.61 9.98
N LEU A 140 -1.70 19.73 10.99
CA LEU A 140 -2.79 18.79 11.18
C LEU A 140 -3.84 19.29 12.17
N GLU A 141 -3.68 20.47 12.78
CA GLU A 141 -4.57 20.96 13.87
C GLU A 141 -5.94 21.37 13.36
N SER A 142 -5.98 21.86 12.13
CA SER A 142 -7.22 22.25 11.47
C SER A 142 -7.96 21.08 10.83
N LEU A 143 -7.38 19.87 10.85
CA LEU A 143 -7.98 18.71 10.22
C LEU A 143 -8.86 17.96 11.22
N PRO A 144 -10.06 17.50 10.82
CA PRO A 144 -10.89 16.68 11.69
C PRO A 144 -10.11 15.42 12.08
N THR A 145 -10.05 15.12 13.38
CA THR A 145 -9.46 13.88 13.91
C THR A 145 -10.48 12.75 14.01
N ASP A 146 -11.74 13.04 13.67
CA ASP A 146 -12.84 12.08 13.62
C ASP A 146 -12.79 11.32 12.28
N LEU A 147 -12.45 10.03 12.31
CA LEU A 147 -12.37 9.14 11.15
C LEU A 147 -13.70 9.05 10.38
N ALA A 148 -14.84 9.29 11.03
CA ALA A 148 -16.13 9.36 10.36
C ALA A 148 -16.28 10.59 9.46
N LYS A 149 -15.38 11.57 9.58
CA LYS A 149 -15.37 12.85 8.83
C LYS A 149 -14.09 13.07 8.03
N ALA A 150 -13.01 12.40 8.39
CA ALA A 150 -11.73 12.49 7.73
C ALA A 150 -11.43 11.16 7.03
N GLY A 151 -11.59 11.12 5.70
CA GLY A 151 -10.93 10.12 4.85
C GLY A 151 -9.42 10.37 4.79
N LEU A 152 -8.79 10.57 5.94
CA LEU A 152 -7.41 10.94 6.12
C LEU A 152 -6.86 10.25 7.37
N MET A 153 -6.14 9.14 7.17
CA MET A 153 -5.35 8.55 8.23
C MET A 153 -4.16 9.47 8.54
N LEU A 154 -4.18 10.08 9.73
CA LEU A 154 -3.08 10.87 10.25
C LEU A 154 -2.08 9.94 10.95
N CYS A 155 -1.03 9.54 10.23
CA CYS A 155 0.06 8.86 10.89
C CYS A 155 0.92 9.88 11.67
N GLY A 156 0.85 9.83 13.01
CA GLY A 156 1.86 10.45 13.87
C GLY A 156 1.42 11.59 14.77
N ARG A 157 0.12 11.92 14.90
CA ARG A 157 -0.28 12.96 15.87
C ARG A 157 -0.34 12.45 17.31
N GLU A 158 -0.86 11.25 17.55
CA GLU A 158 -0.98 10.68 18.91
C GLU A 158 -0.92 9.15 18.90
N ARG A 159 0.24 8.56 18.59
CA ARG A 159 0.46 7.15 18.97
C ARG A 159 1.07 7.15 20.37
N PRO A 160 0.40 6.57 21.39
CA PRO A 160 0.98 6.48 22.71
C PRO A 160 2.30 5.74 22.58
N THR A 161 3.38 6.41 22.95
CA THR A 161 4.63 5.74 23.31
C THR A 161 4.29 4.84 24.50
N HIS A 162 3.99 3.56 24.24
CA HIS A 162 3.95 2.58 25.30
C HIS A 162 5.38 2.42 25.84
N THR A 163 5.68 3.17 26.90
CA THR A 163 6.51 2.70 28.02
C THR A 163 5.82 1.55 28.72
#